data_AF-A0A7W5J140-F1
#
_entry.id   AF-A0A7W5J140-F1
#
_cell.length_a   1.000
_cell.length_b   1.000
_cell.length_c   1.000
_cell.angle_alpha   90.00
_cell.angle_beta   90.00
_cell.angle_gamma   90.00
#
_symmetry.space_group_name_H-M   'P 1'
#
loop_
_entity.id
_entity.type
_entity.pdbx_description
1 polymer ?
#
loop_
_entity_poly.entity_id
_entity_poly.type
_entity_poly.pdbx_seq_one_letter_code
_entity_poly.pdbx_strand_id
1 'polypeptide(L)'
;MLSRVARAAVKRGERPRKKTAITLAELEAMLATCDDSLEGLRDRALLSFGFASGERRRSEIAAADLRDLRRIGPQGFIYRLEYSKT
;
A
#
# COMPACT_ATOMS: atom_id res chain seq x y z
N MET A 1 11.15 3.27 -24.97
CA MET A 1 11.08 4.75 -24.90
C MET A 1 10.99 5.31 -23.48
N LEU A 2 10.33 4.64 -22.51
CA LEU A 2 10.17 5.11 -21.11
C LEU A 2 11.48 5.25 -20.30
N SER A 3 12.52 4.48 -20.63
CA SER A 3 13.80 4.48 -19.89
C SER A 3 14.62 5.77 -20.05
N ARG A 4 14.47 6.49 -21.17
CA ARG A 4 15.16 7.77 -21.40
C ARG A 4 14.53 8.91 -20.59
N VAL A 5 13.20 8.89 -20.43
CA VAL A 5 12.46 9.90 -19.66
C VAL A 5 12.78 9.80 -18.16
N ALA A 6 12.84 8.58 -17.61
CA ALA A 6 13.21 8.36 -16.21
C ALA A 6 14.66 8.81 -15.91
N ARG A 7 15.61 8.53 -16.81
CA ARG A 7 17.00 9.00 -16.66
C ARG A 7 17.12 10.53 -16.73
N ALA A 8 16.31 11.18 -17.57
CA ALA A 8 16.28 12.64 -17.67
C ALA A 8 15.73 13.29 -16.39
N ALA A 9 14.69 12.72 -15.77
CA ALA A 9 14.15 13.19 -14.50
C ALA A 9 15.17 13.10 -13.35
N VAL A 10 15.89 11.98 -13.24
CA VAL A 10 16.97 11.81 -12.24
C VAL A 10 18.11 12.82 -12.47
N LYS A 11 18.50 13.06 -13.73
CA LYS A 11 19.55 14.04 -14.07
C LYS A 11 19.14 15.49 -13.75
N ARG A 12 17.84 15.80 -13.74
CA ARG A 12 17.27 17.10 -13.31
C ARG A 12 17.14 17.25 -11.79
N GLY A 13 17.52 16.24 -11.01
CA GLY A 13 17.43 16.29 -9.55
C GLY A 13 16.02 16.11 -9.01
N GLU A 14 15.06 15.67 -9.85
CA GLU A 14 13.72 15.27 -9.42
C GLU A 14 13.83 14.00 -8.58
N ARG A 15 14.11 14.16 -7.29
CA ARG A 15 14.09 13.07 -6.32
C ARG A 15 12.62 12.78 -6.01
N PRO A 16 12.16 11.52 -6.11
CA PRO A 16 10.85 11.15 -5.60
C PRO A 16 10.74 11.65 -4.17
N ARG A 17 9.79 12.56 -3.91
CA ARG A 17 9.57 13.06 -2.55
C ARG A 17 9.15 11.86 -1.71
N LYS A 18 10.06 11.37 -0.87
CA LYS A 18 9.77 10.34 0.12
C LYS A 18 8.65 10.90 1.00
N LYS A 19 7.44 10.36 0.85
CA LYS A 19 6.34 10.74 1.73
C LYS A 19 6.68 10.14 3.10
N THR A 20 6.52 10.94 4.14
CA THR A 20 6.67 10.48 5.53
C THR A 20 5.74 9.31 5.76
N ALA A 21 6.26 8.28 6.44
CA ALA A 21 5.46 7.15 6.86
C ALA A 21 4.26 7.62 7.68
N ILE A 22 3.08 7.04 7.43
CA ILE A 22 1.92 7.31 8.29
C ILE A 22 2.16 6.69 9.66
N THR A 23 1.80 7.41 10.71
CA THR A 23 1.81 6.91 12.08
C THR A 23 0.57 6.08 12.37
N LEU A 24 0.61 5.29 13.45
CA LEU A 24 -0.56 4.52 13.90
C LEU A 24 -1.75 5.43 14.22
N ALA A 25 -1.51 6.58 14.84
CA ALA A 25 -2.57 7.55 15.18
C ALA A 25 -3.24 8.15 13.94
N GLU A 26 -2.46 8.43 12.88
CA GLU A 26 -3.02 8.91 11.61
C GLU A 26 -3.85 7.81 10.92
N LEU A 27 -3.40 6.55 11.00
CA LEU A 27 -4.18 5.42 10.49
C LEU A 27 -5.50 5.27 11.24
N GLU A 28 -5.48 5.30 12.57
CA GLU A 28 -6.69 5.21 13.40
C GLU A 28 -7.68 6.32 13.06
N ALA A 29 -7.20 7.55 12.84
CA ALA A 29 -8.04 8.67 12.40
C ALA A 29 -8.68 8.42 11.03
N MET A 30 -7.97 7.82 10.07
CA MET A 30 -8.53 7.45 8.75
C MET A 30 -9.51 6.28 8.84
N LEU A 31 -9.23 5.28 9.69
CA LEU A 31 -10.13 4.15 9.88
C LEU A 31 -11.45 4.59 10.54
N ALA A 32 -11.40 5.60 11.41
CA ALA A 32 -12.58 6.18 12.04
C ALA A 32 -13.54 6.88 11.05
N THR A 33 -13.06 7.30 9.88
CA THR A 33 -13.91 7.87 8.83
C THR A 33 -14.56 6.82 7.92
N CYS A 34 -14.14 5.55 8.02
CA CYS A 34 -14.72 4.46 7.25
C CYS A 34 -16.01 3.96 7.92
N ASP A 35 -17.14 4.07 7.23
CA ASP A 35 -18.44 3.58 7.70
C ASP A 35 -18.65 2.08 7.39
N ASP A 36 -19.85 1.57 7.69
CA ASP A 36 -20.23 0.17 7.44
C ASP A 36 -20.83 -0.04 6.04
N SER A 37 -20.70 0.94 5.14
CA SER A 37 -21.04 0.75 3.72
C SER A 37 -20.01 -0.19 3.07
N LEU A 38 -20.34 -0.73 1.88
CA LEU A 38 -19.38 -1.53 1.13
C LEU A 38 -18.10 -0.74 0.78
N GLU A 39 -18.23 0.56 0.56
CA GLU A 39 -17.08 1.45 0.31
C GLU A 39 -16.24 1.62 1.56
N GLY A 40 -16.87 1.88 2.71
CA GLY A 40 -16.19 2.02 4.00
C GLY A 40 -15.48 0.73 4.41
N LEU A 41 -16.10 -0.43 4.23
CA LEU A 41 -15.47 -1.72 4.49
C LEU A 41 -14.26 -1.98 3.60
N ARG A 42 -14.35 -1.64 2.30
CA ARG A 42 -13.23 -1.74 1.35
C ARG A 42 -12.08 -0.83 1.79
N ASP A 43 -12.38 0.43 2.08
CA ASP A 43 -11.36 1.42 2.41
C ASP A 43 -10.66 1.06 3.73
N ARG A 44 -11.43 0.59 4.73
CA ARG A 44 -10.90 0.04 5.99
C ARG A 44 -9.96 -1.14 5.75
N ALA A 45 -10.35 -2.07 4.85
CA ALA A 45 -9.52 -3.22 4.49
C ALA A 45 -8.23 -2.78 3.79
N LEU A 46 -8.30 -1.86 2.83
CA LEU A 46 -7.15 -1.35 2.08
C LEU A 46 -6.16 -0.60 2.97
N LEU A 47 -6.65 0.26 3.87
CA LEU A 47 -5.83 1.00 4.84
C LEU A 47 -5.10 0.03 5.79
N SER A 48 -5.85 -0.91 6.37
CA SER A 48 -5.29 -1.91 7.29
C SER A 48 -4.27 -2.81 6.59
N PHE A 49 -4.57 -3.27 5.38
CA PHE A 49 -3.67 -4.10 4.57
C PHE A 49 -2.38 -3.35 4.21
N GLY A 50 -2.50 -2.11 3.72
CA GLY A 50 -1.36 -1.29 3.33
C GLY A 50 -0.42 -0.99 4.50
N PHE A 51 -0.98 -0.73 5.69
CA PHE A 51 -0.22 -0.47 6.91
C PHE A 51 0.45 -1.73 7.46
N ALA A 52 -0.31 -2.81 7.69
CA ALA A 52 0.18 -4.04 8.32
C ALA A 52 1.25 -4.75 7.48
N SER A 53 1.23 -4.56 6.17
CA SER A 53 2.14 -5.23 5.24
C SER A 53 3.44 -4.46 4.95
N GLY A 54 3.75 -3.44 5.78
CA GLY A 54 5.03 -2.70 5.76
C GLY A 54 4.99 -1.36 5.02
N GLU A 55 3.88 -0.62 5.13
CA GLU A 55 3.66 0.66 4.44
C GLU A 55 3.85 0.54 2.91
N ARG A 56 3.05 -0.34 2.31
CA ARG A 56 3.18 -0.65 0.89
C ARG A 56 2.95 0.56 -0.01
N ARG A 57 3.63 0.57 -1.14
CA ARG A 57 3.37 1.56 -2.18
C ARG A 57 1.95 1.35 -2.70
N ARG A 58 1.26 2.45 -3.03
CA ARG A 58 -0.08 2.40 -3.63
C ARG A 58 -0.16 1.48 -4.85
N SER A 59 0.88 1.42 -5.66
CA SER A 59 0.93 0.52 -6.82
C SER A 59 1.02 -0.97 -6.44
N GLU A 60 1.60 -1.30 -5.29
CA GLU A 60 1.67 -2.68 -4.79
C GLU A 60 0.33 -3.10 -4.19
N ILE A 61 -0.34 -2.19 -3.48
CA ILE A 61 -1.70 -2.42 -2.97
C ILE A 61 -2.68 -2.60 -4.13
N ALA A 62 -2.59 -1.76 -5.17
CA ALA A 62 -3.47 -1.86 -6.35
C ALA A 62 -3.25 -3.14 -7.17
N ALA A 63 -2.04 -3.70 -7.14
CA ALA A 63 -1.73 -4.97 -7.79
C ALA A 63 -1.95 -6.19 -6.89
N ALA A 64 -2.44 -5.98 -5.66
CA ALA A 64 -2.59 -7.06 -4.71
C ALA A 64 -3.74 -8.00 -5.09
N ASP A 65 -3.51 -9.30 -4.96
CA ASP A 65 -4.48 -10.33 -5.33
C ASP A 65 -4.77 -11.24 -4.14
N LEU A 66 -6.06 -11.58 -3.94
CA LEU A 66 -6.47 -12.49 -2.87
C LEU A 66 -5.84 -13.88 -3.00
N ARG A 67 -5.45 -14.30 -4.20
CA ARG A 67 -4.72 -15.56 -4.43
C ARG A 67 -3.39 -15.62 -3.70
N ASP A 68 -2.77 -14.48 -3.43
CA ASP A 68 -1.52 -14.37 -2.69
C ASP A 68 -1.71 -14.17 -1.18
N LEU A 69 -2.96 -14.08 -0.72
CA LEU A 69 -3.31 -13.96 0.69
C LEU A 69 -3.59 -15.34 1.29
N ARG A 70 -2.76 -15.76 2.25
CA ARG A 70 -2.93 -17.02 2.96
C ARG A 70 -3.23 -16.78 4.43
N ARG A 71 -4.33 -17.33 4.92
CA ARG A 71 -4.67 -17.34 6.35
C ARG A 71 -3.77 -18.35 7.09
N ILE A 72 -3.17 -17.93 8.21
CA ILE A 72 -2.26 -18.75 9.04
C ILE A 72 -2.79 -18.98 10.47
N GLY A 73 -4.07 -18.71 10.71
CA GLY A 73 -4.71 -18.94 12.00
C GLY A 73 -6.01 -18.14 12.14
N PRO A 74 -6.58 -18.06 13.35
CA PRO A 74 -7.83 -17.36 13.58
C PRO A 74 -7.77 -15.89 13.15
N GLN A 75 -6.65 -15.21 13.40
CA GLN A 75 -6.46 -13.77 13.16
C GLN A 75 -5.20 -13.42 12.35
N GLY A 76 -4.54 -14.41 11.76
CA GLY A 76 -3.26 -14.20 11.06
C GLY A 76 -3.40 -14.38 9.56
N PHE A 77 -2.79 -13.47 8.79
CA PHE A 77 -2.66 -13.59 7.35
C PHE A 77 -1.20 -13.36 6.93
N ILE A 78 -0.75 -14.11 5.93
CA ILE A 78 0.50 -13.88 5.20
C ILE A 78 0.11 -13.46 3.80
N TYR A 79 0.66 -12.33 3.34
CA TYR A 79 0.50 -11.89 1.97
C TYR A 79 1.84 -12.00 1.24
N ARG A 80 1.86 -12.77 0.15
CA ARG A 80 3.05 -12.93 -0.70
C ARG A 80 3.06 -11.85 -1.79
N LEU A 81 4.15 -11.09 -1.90
CA LEU A 81 4.29 -10.11 -2.97
C LEU A 81 5.10 -10.73 -4.13
N GLU A 82 4.45 -10.99 -5.26
CA GLU A 82 5.16 -11.55 -6.43
C GLU A 82 5.99 -10.50 -7.19
N TYR A 83 5.68 -9.21 -7.05
CA TYR A 83 6.41 -8.13 -7.74
C TYR A 83 6.68 -6.96 -6.80
N SER A 84 7.92 -6.82 -6.35
CA SER A 84 8.41 -5.56 -5.76
C SER A 84 9.23 -4.83 -6.81
N LYS A 85 8.89 -3.58 -7.08
CA LYS A 85 9.62 -2.74 -8.03
C LYS A 85 10.86 -2.18 -7.32
N THR A 86 11.93 -2.97 -7.28
CA THR A 86 13.30 -2.47 -7.09
C THR A 86 13.66 -1.47 -8.18
#